data_AF-A0A4R3E3T8-F1
#
_entry.id   AF-A0A4R3E3T8-F1
#
_cell.length_a   1.000
_cell.length_b   1.000
_cell.length_c   1.000
_cell.angle_alpha   90.00
_cell.angle_beta   90.00
_cell.angle_gamma   90.00
#
_symmetry.space_group_name_H-M   'P 1'
#
loop_
_entity.id
_entity.type
_entity.pdbx_description
1 polymer ?
#
loop_
_entity_poly.entity_id
_entity_poly.type
_entity_poly.pdbx_seq_one_letter_code
_entity_poly.pdbx_strand_id
1 'polypeptide(L)'
;MSQDKAALVREVLGELFSLASGQTPNADDTAWVEQRLDTTLAELARRNIIYIPDAESIEDAVFNALTAYLTEICGPKFGRPRDYGAKQAAEDELRTIQRIGRGTGAMLRVDKALLRRRPWSITDGV
;
A
#
# COMPACT_ATOMS: atom_id res chain seq x y z
N MET A 1 10.91 -10.37 -9.54
CA MET A 1 11.50 -9.38 -10.46
C MET A 1 11.16 -7.99 -9.92
N SER A 2 11.65 -6.92 -10.52
CA SER A 2 11.30 -5.55 -10.14
C SER A 2 10.81 -4.81 -11.38
N GLN A 3 9.78 -3.98 -11.23
CA GLN A 3 9.23 -3.15 -12.29
C GLN A 3 9.72 -1.71 -12.15
N ASP A 4 9.76 -0.98 -13.25
CA ASP A 4 10.12 0.43 -13.29
C ASP A 4 8.89 1.35 -13.15
N LYS A 5 9.15 2.65 -12.96
CA LYS A 5 8.12 3.68 -12.86
C LYS A 5 7.24 3.74 -14.12
N ALA A 6 7.84 3.56 -15.29
CA ALA A 6 7.14 3.63 -16.57
C ALA A 6 6.11 2.50 -16.71
N ALA A 7 6.46 1.27 -16.30
CA ALA A 7 5.53 0.14 -16.27
C ALA A 7 4.33 0.42 -15.34
N LEU A 8 4.58 1.00 -14.17
CA LEU A 8 3.51 1.35 -13.22
C LEU A 8 2.55 2.38 -13.81
N VAL A 9 3.07 3.45 -14.40
CA VAL A 9 2.25 4.50 -15.02
C VAL A 9 1.41 3.94 -16.15
N ARG A 10 2.01 3.08 -16.99
CA ARG A 10 1.30 2.41 -18.08
C ARG A 10 0.16 1.54 -17.56
N GLU A 11 0.39 0.77 -16.49
CA GLU A 11 -0.63 -0.10 -15.92
C GLU A 11 -1.79 0.71 -15.32
N VAL A 12 -1.49 1.77 -14.57
CA VAL A 12 -2.51 2.69 -14.01
C VAL A 12 -3.37 3.30 -15.12
N LEU A 13 -2.75 3.76 -16.21
CA LEU A 13 -3.49 4.29 -17.36
C LEU A 13 -4.29 3.20 -18.08
N GLY A 14 -3.75 1.98 -18.13
CA GLY A 14 -4.45 0.78 -18.62
C GLY A 14 -5.73 0.52 -17.85
N GLU A 15 -5.70 0.54 -16.52
CA GLU A 15 -6.87 0.34 -15.67
C GLU A 15 -7.87 1.51 -15.73
N LEU A 16 -7.39 2.75 -15.89
CA LEU A 16 -8.24 3.93 -15.94
C LEU A 16 -9.08 4.01 -17.21
N PHE A 17 -8.52 3.61 -18.35
CA PHE A 17 -9.17 3.71 -19.65
C PHE A 17 -9.59 2.37 -20.25
N SER A 18 -9.32 1.25 -19.56
CA SER A 18 -9.43 -0.11 -20.12
C SER A 18 -8.72 -0.21 -21.48
N LEU A 19 -7.49 0.29 -21.55
CA LEU A 19 -6.74 0.35 -22.80
C LEU A 19 -6.59 -1.06 -23.39
N ALA A 20 -6.94 -1.21 -24.66
CA ALA A 20 -6.71 -2.46 -25.37
C ALA A 20 -5.21 -2.69 -25.52
N SER A 21 -4.79 -3.97 -25.49
CA SER A 21 -3.39 -4.37 -25.70
C SER A 21 -2.80 -3.70 -26.94
N GLY A 22 -1.74 -2.92 -26.77
CA GLY A 22 -1.04 -2.21 -27.84
C GLY A 22 -1.39 -0.72 -28.00
N GLN A 23 -2.38 -0.21 -27.26
CA GLN A 23 -2.62 1.24 -27.20
C GLN A 23 -1.55 1.94 -26.35
N THR A 24 -1.10 3.09 -26.83
CA THR A 24 -0.14 3.95 -26.11
C THR A 24 -0.91 5.10 -25.47
N PRO A 25 -0.77 5.32 -24.15
CA PRO A 25 -1.39 6.47 -23.50
C PRO A 25 -0.90 7.80 -24.07
N ASN A 26 -1.72 8.85 -23.97
CA ASN A 26 -1.29 10.20 -24.34
C ASN A 26 -0.14 10.67 -23.42
N ALA A 27 0.84 11.37 -24.00
CA ALA A 27 2.00 11.90 -23.28
C ALA A 27 1.61 12.84 -22.13
N ASP A 28 0.56 13.66 -22.31
CA ASP A 28 0.08 14.56 -21.26
C ASP A 28 -0.48 13.79 -20.06
N ASP A 29 -1.21 12.70 -20.31
CA ASP A 29 -1.79 11.87 -19.27
C ASP A 29 -0.70 11.09 -18.52
N THR A 30 0.29 10.57 -19.24
CA THR A 30 1.49 9.95 -18.67
C THR A 30 2.23 10.92 -17.75
N ALA A 31 2.58 12.11 -18.24
CA ALA A 31 3.28 13.12 -17.44
C ALA A 31 2.50 13.53 -16.18
N TRP A 32 1.17 13.60 -16.28
CA TRP A 32 0.32 13.92 -15.14
C TRP A 32 0.33 12.81 -14.08
N VAL A 33 0.22 11.54 -14.48
CA VAL A 33 0.27 10.39 -13.55
C VAL A 33 1.67 10.26 -12.92
N GLU A 34 2.74 10.52 -13.67
CA GLU A 34 4.11 10.54 -13.14
C GLU A 34 4.30 11.57 -12.02
N GLN A 35 3.82 12.81 -12.22
CA GLN A 35 3.87 13.84 -11.18
C GLN A 35 3.04 13.45 -9.95
N ARG A 36 1.91 12.77 -10.18
CA ARG A 36 1.05 12.30 -9.09
C ARG A 36 1.68 11.14 -8.32
N LEU A 37 2.45 10.27 -8.99
CA LEU A 37 3.16 9.17 -8.36
C LEU A 37 4.12 9.68 -7.30
N ASP A 38 5.01 10.62 -7.64
CA ASP A 38 6.05 11.09 -6.71
C ASP A 38 5.44 11.70 -5.44
N THR A 39 4.38 12.49 -5.62
CA THR A 39 3.62 13.07 -4.50
C THR A 39 2.95 11.98 -3.66
N THR A 40 2.39 10.95 -4.30
CA THR A 40 1.69 9.85 -3.63
C THR A 40 2.66 8.98 -2.82
N LEU A 41 3.83 8.64 -3.38
CA LEU A 41 4.86 7.89 -2.67
C LEU A 41 5.35 8.65 -1.42
N ALA A 42 5.55 9.97 -1.53
CA ALA A 42 5.90 10.80 -0.38
C ALA A 42 4.81 10.82 0.71
N GLU A 43 3.53 10.85 0.31
CA GLU A 43 2.41 10.77 1.25
C GLU A 43 2.30 9.40 1.93
N LEU A 44 2.44 8.31 1.17
CA LEU A 44 2.41 6.94 1.69
C LEU A 44 3.54 6.70 2.69
N ALA A 45 4.75 7.19 2.39
CA ALA A 45 5.89 7.14 3.29
C ALA A 45 5.64 7.94 4.57
N ARG A 46 5.15 9.18 4.45
CA ARG A 46 4.82 10.04 5.61
C ARG A 46 3.77 9.42 6.54
N ARG A 47 2.83 8.66 5.98
CA ARG A 47 1.76 7.98 6.74
C ARG A 47 2.16 6.59 7.26
N ASN A 48 3.42 6.18 7.09
CA ASN A 48 3.90 4.84 7.44
C ASN A 48 3.08 3.71 6.79
N ILE A 49 2.60 3.91 5.56
CA ILE A 49 1.89 2.88 4.80
C ILE A 49 2.91 1.98 4.10
N ILE A 50 3.75 2.56 3.26
CA ILE A 50 4.86 1.87 2.59
C ILE A 50 5.98 2.85 2.30
N TYR A 51 7.23 2.37 2.34
CA TYR A 51 8.40 3.16 1.95
C TYR A 51 9.10 2.46 0.79
N ILE A 52 9.11 3.11 -0.37
CA ILE A 52 9.79 2.65 -1.58
C ILE A 52 11.04 3.54 -1.75
N PRO A 53 12.26 3.01 -1.56
CA PRO A 53 13.49 3.80 -1.60
C PRO A 53 13.86 4.27 -3.01
N ASP A 54 13.50 3.47 -4.02
CA ASP A 54 13.81 3.72 -5.43
C ASP A 54 12.57 3.41 -6.28
N ALA A 55 12.03 4.44 -6.92
CA ALA A 55 10.84 4.31 -7.77
C ALA A 55 11.14 3.64 -9.12
N GLU A 56 12.43 3.51 -9.49
CA GLU A 56 12.85 2.76 -10.67
C GLU A 56 13.03 1.26 -10.39
N SER A 57 12.87 0.84 -9.13
CA SER A 57 12.95 -0.56 -8.72
C SER A 57 11.83 -0.91 -7.73
N ILE A 58 10.63 -1.07 -8.25
CA ILE A 58 9.44 -1.43 -7.48
C ILE A 58 9.35 -2.95 -7.40
N GLU A 59 9.27 -3.50 -6.19
CA GLU A 59 9.09 -4.93 -5.98
C GLU A 59 7.75 -5.40 -6.57
N ASP A 60 7.75 -6.55 -7.26
CA ASP A 60 6.52 -7.12 -7.85
C ASP A 60 5.39 -7.29 -6.81
N ALA A 61 5.74 -7.60 -5.56
CA ALA A 61 4.79 -7.73 -4.45
C ALA A 61 4.05 -6.42 -4.13
N VAL A 62 4.69 -5.28 -4.37
CA VAL A 62 4.14 -3.93 -4.13
C VAL A 62 3.37 -3.44 -5.36
N PHE A 63 3.80 -3.85 -6.55
CA PHE A 63 3.35 -3.31 -7.83
C PHE A 63 1.82 -3.30 -7.95
N ASN A 64 1.16 -4.44 -7.78
CA ASN A 64 -0.30 -4.56 -7.96
C ASN A 64 -1.08 -3.67 -7.00
N ALA A 65 -0.71 -3.66 -5.71
CA ALA A 65 -1.39 -2.86 -4.70
C ALA A 65 -1.16 -1.36 -4.92
N LEU A 66 0.03 -0.98 -5.39
CA LEU A 66 0.36 0.40 -5.73
C LEU A 66 -0.41 0.88 -6.97
N THR A 67 -0.52 0.04 -8.01
CA THR A 67 -1.36 0.30 -9.19
C THR A 67 -2.78 0.59 -8.77
N ALA A 68 -3.43 -0.34 -8.05
CA ALA A 68 -4.81 -0.20 -7.61
C ALA A 68 -5.02 1.09 -6.80
N TYR A 69 -4.10 1.41 -5.88
CA TYR A 69 -4.17 2.64 -5.10
C TYR A 69 -4.10 3.89 -6.00
N LEU A 70 -3.15 3.94 -6.93
CA LEU A 70 -2.96 5.07 -7.83
C LEU A 70 -4.13 5.24 -8.81
N THR A 71 -4.69 4.15 -9.31
CA THR A 71 -5.89 4.14 -10.14
C THR A 71 -7.03 4.87 -9.43
N GLU A 72 -7.26 4.60 -8.14
CA GLU A 72 -8.29 5.30 -7.35
C GLU A 72 -7.94 6.76 -7.04
N ILE A 73 -6.66 7.09 -6.86
CA ILE A 73 -6.23 8.49 -6.64
C ILE A 73 -6.42 9.33 -7.90
N CYS A 74 -6.03 8.79 -9.05
CA CYS A 74 -6.02 9.44 -10.36
C CYS A 74 -7.40 9.46 -11.02
N GLY A 75 -8.29 8.50 -10.72
CA GLY A 75 -9.62 8.35 -11.31
C GLY A 75 -10.40 9.64 -11.59
N PRO A 76 -10.56 10.56 -10.62
CA PRO A 76 -11.35 11.77 -10.81
C PRO A 76 -10.86 12.69 -11.94
N LYS A 77 -9.55 12.72 -12.20
CA LYS A 77 -8.98 13.51 -13.30
C LYS A 77 -9.46 13.01 -14.68
N PHE A 78 -9.82 11.73 -14.74
CA PHE A 78 -10.24 11.01 -15.95
C PHE A 78 -11.74 10.73 -15.98
N GLY A 79 -12.52 11.38 -15.10
CA GLY A 79 -13.99 11.22 -15.06
C GLY A 79 -14.47 9.95 -14.37
N ARG A 80 -13.58 9.16 -13.77
CA ARG A 80 -13.95 7.99 -12.96
C ARG A 80 -14.12 8.40 -11.49
N PRO A 81 -15.28 8.16 -10.86
CA PRO A 81 -15.43 8.42 -9.42
C PRO A 81 -14.51 7.50 -8.62
N ARG A 82 -14.01 7.98 -7.48
CA ARG A 82 -13.19 7.19 -6.58
C ARG A 82 -14.02 6.09 -5.93
N ASP A 83 -13.52 4.87 -5.96
CA ASP A 83 -13.97 3.80 -5.08
C ASP A 83 -13.14 3.84 -3.80
N TYR A 84 -13.73 4.39 -2.73
CA TYR A 84 -13.08 4.48 -1.42
C TYR A 84 -12.82 3.10 -0.80
N GLY A 85 -13.63 2.09 -1.12
CA GLY A 85 -13.45 0.72 -0.64
C GLY A 85 -12.24 0.07 -1.29
N ALA A 86 -12.13 0.17 -2.63
CA ALA A 86 -10.98 -0.32 -3.38
C ALA A 86 -9.68 0.39 -2.95
N LYS A 87 -9.74 1.72 -2.78
CA LYS A 87 -8.60 2.51 -2.30
C LYS A 87 -8.15 2.07 -0.90
N GLN A 88 -9.09 1.76 -0.01
CA GLN A 88 -8.79 1.31 1.35
C GLN A 88 -8.17 -0.09 1.35
N ALA A 89 -8.72 -1.01 0.55
CA ALA A 89 -8.18 -2.36 0.41
C ALA A 89 -6.73 -2.36 -0.10
N ALA A 90 -6.44 -1.57 -1.14
CA ALA A 90 -5.08 -1.40 -1.66
C ALA A 90 -4.13 -0.81 -0.60
N GLU A 91 -4.59 0.17 0.19
CA GLU A 91 -3.80 0.75 1.28
C GLU A 91 -3.45 -0.27 2.37
N ASP A 92 -4.40 -1.14 2.73
CA ASP A 92 -4.21 -2.17 3.76
C ASP A 92 -3.29 -3.31 3.28
N GLU A 93 -3.31 -3.62 1.99
CA GLU A 93 -2.35 -4.54 1.37
C GLU A 93 -0.93 -3.96 1.39
N LEU A 94 -0.75 -2.69 0.99
CA LEU A 94 0.54 -1.99 1.07
C LEU A 94 1.11 -1.98 2.51
N ARG A 95 0.25 -1.74 3.51
CA ARG A 95 0.63 -1.85 4.93
C ARG A 95 1.07 -3.26 5.31
N THR A 96 0.39 -4.27 4.80
CA THR A 96 0.70 -5.68 5.08
C THR A 96 2.08 -6.04 4.52
N ILE A 97 2.37 -5.63 3.29
CA ILE A 97 3.67 -5.84 2.63
C ILE A 97 4.79 -5.14 3.42
N GLN A 98 4.60 -3.87 3.79
CA GLN A 98 5.57 -3.11 4.59
C GLN A 98 5.88 -3.80 5.94
N ARG A 99 4.88 -4.40 6.59
CA ARG A 99 5.07 -5.13 7.85
C ARG A 99 5.90 -6.40 7.66
N ILE A 100 5.65 -7.13 6.57
CA ILE A 100 6.39 -8.36 6.24
C ILE A 100 7.86 -8.04 5.92
N GLY A 101 8.14 -6.92 5.25
CA GLY A 101 9.51 -6.51 4.89
C GLY A 101 10.36 -5.94 6.03
N ARG A 102 9.76 -5.51 7.15
CA ARG A 102 10.46 -4.81 8.26
C ARG A 102 10.38 -5.54 9.61
N GLY A 103 9.50 -6.52 9.77
CA GLY A 103 9.28 -7.19 11.05
C GLY A 103 10.00 -8.52 11.16
N THR A 104 10.94 -8.65 12.09
CA THR A 104 11.56 -9.92 12.52
C THR A 104 10.57 -10.90 13.17
N GLY A 105 9.25 -10.71 12.99
CA GLY A 105 8.20 -11.54 13.57
C GLY A 105 8.42 -11.83 15.05
N ALA A 106 9.07 -10.92 15.79
CA ALA A 106 9.28 -11.10 17.21
C ALA A 106 7.89 -11.02 17.82
N MET A 107 7.29 -12.19 18.03
CA MET A 107 6.09 -12.34 18.84
C MET A 107 6.30 -11.44 20.05
N LEU A 108 5.31 -10.59 20.32
CA LEU A 108 5.26 -9.84 21.57
C LEU A 108 5.42 -10.89 22.68
N ARG A 109 6.64 -11.02 23.23
CA ARG A 109 6.89 -11.90 24.35
C ARG A 109 6.15 -11.25 25.49
N VAL A 110 4.97 -11.79 25.81
CA VAL A 110 4.29 -11.43 27.05
C VAL A 110 5.28 -11.80 28.15
N ASP A 111 5.78 -10.77 28.82
CA ASP A 111 6.74 -10.94 29.88
C ASP A 111 6.12 -11.85 30.96
N LYS A 112 6.86 -12.86 31.43
CA LYS A 112 6.38 -13.77 32.47
C LYS A 112 5.98 -13.01 33.74
N ALA A 113 6.51 -11.80 33.95
CA ALA A 113 6.10 -10.92 35.04
C ALA A 113 4.60 -10.56 35.01
N LEU A 114 3.99 -10.48 33.82
CA LEU A 114 2.56 -10.19 33.65
C LEU A 114 1.68 -11.42 33.87
N LEU A 115 2.24 -12.63 33.82
CA LEU A 115 1.56 -13.90 34.11
C LEU A 115 1.61 -14.27 35.60
N ARG A 116 2.08 -13.37 36.47
CA ARG A 116 2.13 -13.63 37.92
C ARG A 116 0.70 -13.61 38.47
N ARG A 117 0.08 -14.79 38.41
CA ARG A 117 -1.17 -15.17 39.07
C ARG A 117 -1.23 -14.52 40.45
N ARG A 118 -2.17 -13.60 40.64
CA ARG A 118 -2.69 -13.32 41.98
C ARG A 118 -3.29 -14.63 42.50
N PRO A 119 -2.79 -15.23 43.58
CA PRO A 119 -3.56 -16.25 44.26
C PRO A 119 -4.79 -15.55 44.83
N TRP A 120 -5.94 -15.88 44.28
CA TRP A 120 -7.23 -15.48 44.83
C TRP A 120 -7.45 -16.33 46.09
N SER A 121 -7.00 -15.82 47.24
CA SER A 121 -7.30 -16.38 48.55
C SER A 121 -8.64 -15.82 49.01
N ILE A 122 -9.74 -16.52 48.69
CA ILE A 122 -10.93 -16.46 49.55
C ILE A 122 -10.67 -17.50 50.64
N THR A 123 -10.19 -17.03 51.78
CA THR A 123 -10.24 -17.79 53.03
C THR A 123 -11.50 -17.41 53.77
N ASP A 124 -12.25 -18.45 54.15
CA ASP A 124 -13.46 -18.44 54.97
C ASP A 124 -13.44 -17.46 56.14
N GLY A 125 -14.55 -16.74 56.30
CA GLY A 125 -14.92 -16.07 57.54
C GLY A 125 -15.93 -16.93 58.29
N VAL A 126 -15.56 -17.28 59.52
CA VAL A 126 -16.32 -17.99 60.56
C VAL A 126 -17.67 -17.33 60.85
#